data_AF-A0A6G9XN07-F1
#
_entry.id   AF-A0A6G9XN07-F1
#
_cell.length_a   1.000
_cell.length_b   1.000
_cell.length_c   1.000
_cell.angle_alpha   90.00
_cell.angle_beta   90.00
_cell.angle_gamma   90.00
#
_symmetry.space_group_name_H-M   'P 1'
#
loop_
_entity.id
_entity.type
_entity.pdbx_description
1 polymer ?
#
loop_
_entity_poly.entity_id
_entity_poly.type
_entity_poly.pdbx_seq_one_letter_code
_entity_poly.pdbx_strand_id
1 'polypeptide(L)'
;MSGFLDPDGARHGLPTWPWGMAPQHLRTWRQLDAENKRPVGEYEAQVRGAGWRQAYLYDSREVRPKREPSAAQLESLQIARWTRSVDACERRGIDATDMREVIEQARADIAAQRAARQVPRGGRERNR
;
A
#
# COMPACT_ATOMS: atom_id res chain seq x y z
N MET A 1 36.49 -7.30 -0.40
CA MET A 1 35.24 -7.83 -1.01
C MET A 1 34.26 -8.14 0.10
N SER A 2 33.01 -7.70 -0.02
CA SER A 2 31.98 -7.94 0.99
C SER A 2 31.72 -9.44 1.14
N GLY A 3 31.76 -9.99 2.36
CA GLY A 3 31.54 -11.42 2.64
C GLY A 3 30.13 -11.93 2.31
N PHE A 4 29.25 -11.06 1.82
CA PHE A 4 27.86 -11.36 1.48
C PHE A 4 27.64 -11.81 0.03
N LEU A 5 28.67 -11.84 -0.83
CA LEU A 5 28.49 -12.33 -2.20
C LEU A 5 28.26 -13.85 -2.20
N ASP A 6 27.02 -14.25 -2.51
CA ASP A 6 26.56 -15.64 -2.59
C ASP A 6 25.41 -15.74 -3.62
N PRO A 7 25.71 -15.65 -4.93
CA PRO A 7 24.70 -15.66 -5.98
C PRO A 7 23.86 -16.94 -6.04
N ASP A 8 24.43 -18.08 -5.62
CA ASP A 8 23.75 -19.38 -5.63
C ASP A 8 22.93 -19.62 -4.34
N GLY A 9 23.06 -18.75 -3.34
CA GLY A 9 22.39 -18.89 -2.05
C GLY A 9 22.90 -20.05 -1.19
N ALA A 10 24.06 -20.61 -1.48
CA ALA A 10 24.61 -21.78 -0.79
C ALA A 10 24.95 -21.51 0.68
N ARG A 11 25.30 -20.26 1.03
CA ARG A 11 25.64 -19.85 2.39
C ARG A 11 24.45 -19.25 3.13
N HIS A 12 23.59 -18.53 2.43
CA HIS A 12 22.54 -17.70 3.03
C HIS A 12 21.11 -18.23 2.79
N GLY A 13 20.95 -19.35 2.07
CA GLY A 13 19.65 -19.96 1.74
C GLY A 13 18.88 -19.22 0.64
N LEU A 14 19.41 -18.11 0.15
CA LEU A 14 18.84 -17.26 -0.88
C LEU A 14 19.99 -16.53 -1.60
N PRO A 15 19.92 -16.36 -2.93
CA PRO A 15 20.84 -15.50 -3.67
C PRO A 15 21.07 -14.17 -2.94
N THR A 16 22.31 -13.93 -2.52
CA THR A 16 22.67 -12.78 -1.68
C THR A 16 23.73 -11.95 -2.39
N TRP A 17 23.44 -10.66 -2.50
CA TRP A 17 24.32 -9.69 -3.12
C TRP A 17 24.82 -8.68 -2.08
N PRO A 18 26.09 -8.25 -2.15
CA PRO A 18 26.52 -7.08 -1.42
C PRO A 18 25.74 -5.83 -1.85
N TRP A 19 25.67 -4.85 -0.95
CA TRP A 19 25.06 -3.55 -1.24
C TRP A 19 25.58 -2.95 -2.55
N GLY A 20 24.67 -2.63 -3.48
CA GLY A 20 25.00 -2.05 -4.79
C GLY A 20 25.50 -3.03 -5.85
N MET A 21 25.55 -4.34 -5.57
CA MET A 21 26.06 -5.36 -6.51
C MET A 21 24.97 -6.30 -7.07
N ALA A 22 23.71 -6.09 -6.71
CA ALA A 22 22.62 -6.90 -7.24
C ALA A 22 22.41 -6.65 -8.75
N PRO A 23 22.10 -7.70 -9.54
CA PRO A 23 21.71 -7.55 -10.93
C PRO A 23 20.54 -6.58 -11.14
N GLN A 24 20.54 -5.83 -12.24
CA GLN A 24 19.59 -4.74 -12.48
C GLN A 24 18.11 -5.17 -12.52
N HIS A 25 17.85 -6.42 -12.91
CA HIS A 25 16.49 -6.97 -12.94
C HIS A 25 15.94 -7.27 -11.54
N LEU A 26 16.81 -7.43 -10.54
CA LEU A 26 16.44 -7.66 -9.15
C LEU A 26 16.31 -6.32 -8.42
N ARG A 27 15.10 -5.99 -7.99
CA ARG A 27 14.79 -4.68 -7.41
C ARG A 27 14.05 -4.80 -6.11
N THR A 28 14.29 -3.85 -5.22
CA THR A 28 13.56 -3.76 -3.94
C THR A 28 12.12 -3.35 -4.19
N TRP A 29 11.24 -3.72 -3.25
CA TRP A 29 9.83 -3.32 -3.35
C TRP A 29 9.63 -1.81 -3.46
N ARG A 30 10.44 -1.01 -2.75
CA ARG A 30 10.41 0.47 -2.84
C ARG A 30 10.79 0.99 -4.22
N GLN A 31 11.76 0.37 -4.89
CA GLN A 31 12.14 0.75 -6.25
C GLN A 31 11.03 0.42 -7.26
N LEU A 32 10.34 -0.71 -7.09
CA LEU A 32 9.20 -1.07 -7.93
C LEU A 32 8.00 -0.14 -7.68
N ASP A 33 7.72 0.20 -6.42
CA ASP A 33 6.62 1.10 -6.07
C ASP A 33 6.80 2.50 -6.66
N ALA A 34 8.04 3.01 -6.71
CA ALA A 34 8.39 4.26 -7.37
C ALA A 34 8.11 4.26 -8.89
N GLU A 35 8.04 3.08 -9.51
CA GLU A 35 7.69 2.89 -10.92
C GLU A 35 6.21 2.53 -11.12
N ASN A 36 5.38 2.70 -10.08
CA ASN A 36 3.98 2.28 -10.05
C ASN A 36 3.77 0.77 -10.37
N LYS A 37 4.76 -0.04 -10.02
CA LYS A 37 4.76 -1.50 -10.20
C LYS A 37 4.67 -2.20 -8.85
N ARG A 38 4.13 -3.41 -8.86
CA ARG A 38 4.08 -4.31 -7.71
C ARG A 38 4.59 -5.70 -8.12
N PRO A 39 5.42 -6.35 -7.28
CA PRO A 39 5.88 -7.70 -7.56
C PRO A 39 4.73 -8.69 -7.57
N VAL A 40 4.83 -9.72 -8.41
CA VAL A 40 3.85 -10.82 -8.55
C VAL A 40 4.50 -12.11 -8.07
N GLY A 41 4.98 -12.14 -6.82
CA GLY A 41 5.68 -13.31 -6.31
C GLY A 41 6.38 -13.06 -5.00
N GLU A 42 7.06 -14.10 -4.54
CA GLU A 42 7.98 -14.02 -3.42
C GLU A 42 9.29 -13.36 -3.85
N TYR A 43 10.16 -13.09 -2.87
CA TYR A 43 11.47 -12.53 -3.15
C TYR A 43 12.40 -13.61 -3.73
N GLU A 44 13.19 -13.25 -4.73
CA GLU A 44 14.12 -14.17 -5.40
C GLU A 44 15.56 -14.02 -4.89
N ALA A 45 15.87 -12.87 -4.31
CA ALA A 45 17.19 -12.57 -3.81
C ALA A 45 17.12 -11.58 -2.65
N GLN A 46 18.26 -11.35 -2.02
CA GLN A 46 18.43 -10.31 -1.02
C GLN A 46 19.70 -9.52 -1.25
N VAL A 47 19.70 -8.28 -0.79
CA VAL A 47 20.91 -7.47 -0.67
C VAL A 47 21.25 -7.31 0.81
N ARG A 48 22.53 -7.51 1.16
CA ARG A 48 23.04 -7.32 2.52
C ARG A 48 24.18 -6.31 2.54
N GLY A 49 24.15 -5.44 3.55
CA GLY A 49 25.17 -4.43 3.80
C GLY A 49 25.75 -4.55 5.22
N ALA A 50 26.69 -3.68 5.55
CA ALA A 50 27.25 -3.62 6.90
C ALA A 50 26.15 -3.37 7.96
N GLY A 51 26.33 -3.97 9.14
CA GLY A 51 25.35 -3.93 10.22
C GLY A 51 24.09 -4.75 9.88
N TRP A 52 22.93 -4.17 10.17
CA TRP A 52 21.62 -4.83 10.06
C TRP A 52 20.90 -4.46 8.75
N ARG A 53 21.65 -4.04 7.72
CA ARG A 53 21.09 -3.60 6.45
C ARG A 53 20.78 -4.82 5.57
N GLN A 54 19.50 -5.09 5.40
CA GLN A 54 19.00 -6.15 4.52
C GLN A 54 17.77 -5.63 3.75
N ALA A 55 17.67 -6.00 2.47
CA ALA A 55 16.45 -5.79 1.71
C ALA A 55 16.21 -6.97 0.77
N TYR A 56 14.95 -7.35 0.63
CA TYR A 56 14.52 -8.37 -0.32
C TYR A 56 14.38 -7.78 -1.72
N LEU A 57 14.70 -8.61 -2.70
CA LEU A 57 14.72 -8.28 -4.11
C LEU A 57 13.72 -9.18 -4.86
N TYR A 58 13.05 -8.58 -5.83
CA TYR A 58 12.04 -9.19 -6.68
C TYR A 58 12.46 -9.00 -8.15
N ASP A 59 12.09 -9.92 -9.04
CA ASP A 59 12.32 -9.71 -10.46
C ASP A 59 11.36 -8.64 -11.01
N SER A 60 11.95 -7.58 -11.56
CA SER A 60 11.27 -6.49 -12.26
C SER A 60 10.53 -6.92 -13.54
N ARG A 61 10.81 -8.13 -14.05
CA ARG A 61 10.10 -8.75 -15.18
C ARG A 61 8.77 -9.38 -14.72
N GLU A 62 8.66 -9.74 -13.44
CA GLU A 62 7.48 -10.38 -12.84
C GLU A 62 6.69 -9.39 -11.99
N VAL A 63 6.23 -8.32 -12.64
CA VAL A 63 5.52 -7.22 -11.99
C VAL A 63 4.18 -6.95 -12.62
N ARG A 64 3.26 -6.42 -11.82
CA ARG A 64 1.96 -5.90 -12.27
C ARG A 64 1.87 -4.41 -11.99
N PRO A 65 1.08 -3.66 -12.77
CA PRO A 65 0.71 -2.30 -12.41
C PRO A 65 0.10 -2.26 -11.01
N LYS A 66 0.45 -1.25 -10.24
CA LYS A 66 -0.20 -0.95 -8.97
C LYS A 66 -1.69 -0.67 -9.22
N ARG A 67 -2.55 -1.39 -8.51
CA ARG A 67 -4.00 -1.16 -8.58
C ARG A 67 -4.32 0.16 -7.89
N GLU A 68 -5.00 1.04 -8.61
CA GLU A 68 -5.58 2.25 -8.04
C GLU A 68 -6.80 1.88 -7.18
N PRO A 69 -6.87 2.36 -5.93
CA PRO A 69 -8.02 2.15 -5.07
C PRO A 69 -9.25 2.87 -5.65
N SER A 70 -10.43 2.26 -5.51
CA SER A 70 -11.68 2.93 -5.88
C SER A 70 -12.00 4.08 -4.93
N ALA A 71 -12.87 5.01 -5.35
CA ALA A 71 -13.34 6.11 -4.49
C ALA A 71 -13.89 5.60 -3.14
N ALA A 72 -14.68 4.52 -3.16
CA ALA A 72 -15.23 3.91 -1.94
C ALA A 72 -14.13 3.33 -1.02
N GLN A 73 -13.05 2.79 -1.59
CA GLN A 73 -11.91 2.31 -0.81
C GLN A 73 -11.14 3.47 -0.17
N LEU A 74 -10.95 4.57 -0.90
CA LEU A 74 -10.31 5.79 -0.38
C LEU A 74 -11.12 6.41 0.77
N GLU A 75 -12.44 6.53 0.61
CA GLU A 75 -13.37 6.97 1.67
C GLU A 75 -13.22 6.11 2.93
N SER A 76 -13.22 4.78 2.78
CA SER A 76 -13.08 3.85 3.89
C SER A 76 -11.72 4.00 4.60
N LEU A 77 -10.64 4.13 3.84
CA LEU A 77 -9.29 4.34 4.38
C LEU A 77 -9.18 5.67 5.15
N GLN A 78 -9.84 6.72 4.66
CA GLN A 78 -9.87 8.02 5.31
C GLN A 78 -10.56 7.95 6.68
N ILE A 79 -11.75 7.36 6.74
CA ILE A 79 -12.47 7.14 8.01
C ILE A 79 -11.61 6.31 8.97
N ALA A 80 -11.06 5.19 8.50
CA ALA A 80 -10.23 4.32 9.34
C ALA A 80 -9.00 5.05 9.90
N ARG A 81 -8.35 5.92 9.09
CA ARG A 81 -7.22 6.75 9.53
C ARG A 81 -7.64 7.72 10.63
N TRP A 82 -8.78 8.39 10.49
CA TRP A 82 -9.28 9.32 11.49
C TRP A 82 -9.68 8.62 12.79
N THR A 83 -10.38 7.48 12.72
CA THR A 83 -10.70 6.67 13.90
C THR A 83 -9.44 6.29 14.67
N ARG A 84 -8.41 5.79 13.96
CA ARG A 84 -7.12 5.45 14.60
C ARG A 84 -6.45 6.66 15.27
N SER A 85 -6.65 7.86 14.73
CA SER A 85 -6.12 9.10 15.32
C SER A 85 -6.88 9.46 16.60
N VAL A 86 -8.20 9.34 16.62
CA VAL A 86 -9.04 9.52 17.82
C VAL A 86 -8.56 8.57 18.93
N ASP A 87 -8.43 7.28 18.62
CA ASP A 87 -7.96 6.28 19.58
C ASP A 87 -6.56 6.62 20.13
N ALA A 88 -5.70 7.23 19.31
CA ALA A 88 -4.38 7.66 19.74
C ALA A 88 -4.41 8.88 20.67
N CYS A 89 -5.32 9.83 20.43
CA CYS A 89 -5.54 10.99 21.29
C CYS A 89 -6.08 10.55 22.67
N GLU A 90 -7.11 9.72 22.68
CA GLU A 90 -7.77 9.29 23.91
C GLU A 90 -6.85 8.46 24.80
N ARG A 91 -6.02 7.59 24.23
CA ARG A 91 -4.97 6.86 24.98
C ARG A 91 -3.96 7.78 25.65
N ARG A 92 -3.82 9.02 25.19
CA ARG A 92 -2.93 10.04 25.75
C ARG A 92 -3.67 11.05 26.64
N GLY A 93 -4.97 10.83 26.89
CA GLY A 93 -5.81 11.75 27.66
C GLY A 93 -6.11 13.06 26.93
N ILE A 94 -5.97 13.08 25.61
CA ILE A 94 -6.32 14.23 24.77
C ILE A 94 -7.77 14.06 24.33
N ASP A 95 -8.60 15.06 24.60
CA ASP A 95 -9.99 15.08 24.14
C ASP A 95 -10.03 15.08 22.59
N ALA A 96 -10.89 14.24 22.03
CA ALA A 96 -11.03 14.02 20.60
C ALA A 96 -12.49 14.13 20.14
N THR A 97 -13.34 14.80 20.93
CA THR A 97 -14.78 14.99 20.64
C THR A 97 -14.99 15.60 19.25
N ASP A 98 -14.33 16.71 18.93
CA ASP A 98 -14.42 17.36 17.61
C ASP A 98 -14.05 16.40 16.46
N MET A 99 -13.05 15.55 16.68
CA MET A 99 -12.62 14.58 15.67
C MET A 99 -13.67 13.49 15.45
N ARG A 100 -14.38 13.07 16.51
CA ARG A 100 -15.49 12.12 16.40
C ARG A 100 -16.65 12.72 15.61
N GLU A 101 -16.98 13.98 15.87
CA GLU A 101 -18.01 14.69 15.11
C GLU A 101 -17.67 14.78 13.61
N VAL A 102 -16.42 15.09 13.27
CA VAL A 102 -15.95 15.08 11.87
C VAL A 102 -16.11 13.71 11.22
N ILE A 103 -15.79 12.63 11.93
CA ILE A 103 -15.95 11.25 11.42
C ILE A 103 -17.42 10.93 11.16
N GLU A 104 -18.31 11.26 12.10
CA GLU A 104 -19.74 11.00 11.95
C GLU A 104 -20.35 11.83 10.82
N GLN A 105 -19.97 13.10 10.69
CA GLN A 105 -20.40 13.93 9.57
C GLN A 105 -19.94 13.33 8.23
N ALA A 106 -18.69 12.92 8.12
CA ALA A 106 -18.18 12.30 6.89
C ALA A 106 -18.91 11.00 6.54
N ARG A 107 -19.28 10.19 7.54
CA ARG A 107 -20.10 8.99 7.34
C ARG A 107 -21.49 9.34 6.79
N ALA A 108 -22.13 10.36 7.35
CA ALA A 108 -23.42 10.85 6.88
C ALA A 108 -23.34 11.36 5.42
N ASP A 109 -22.31 12.14 5.09
CA ASP A 109 -22.09 12.67 3.74
C ASP A 109 -21.90 11.54 2.71
N ILE A 110 -21.08 10.55 3.05
CA ILE A 110 -20.85 9.37 2.20
C ILE A 110 -22.15 8.59 2.01
N ALA A 111 -22.96 8.40 3.05
CA ALA A 111 -24.25 7.75 2.96
C ALA A 111 -25.23 8.52 2.05
N ALA A 112 -25.30 9.85 2.20
CA ALA A 112 -26.13 10.72 1.37
C ALA A 112 -25.72 10.66 -0.11
N GLN A 113 -24.41 10.71 -0.40
CA GLN A 113 -23.87 10.59 -1.76
C GLN A 113 -24.22 9.24 -2.40
N ARG A 114 -24.15 8.14 -1.63
CA ARG A 114 -24.52 6.80 -2.12
C ARG A 114 -26.02 6.68 -2.39
N ALA A 115 -26.86 7.23 -1.52
CA ALA A 115 -28.31 7.27 -1.73
C ALA A 115 -28.67 8.06 -2.99
N ALA A 116 -28.06 9.24 -3.21
CA ALA A 116 -28.27 10.04 -4.41
C ALA A 116 -27.87 9.32 -5.71
N ARG A 117 -26.83 8.48 -5.68
CA ARG A 117 -26.41 7.66 -6.83
C ARG A 117 -27.39 6.50 -7.13
N GLN A 118 -28.12 6.00 -6.14
CA GLN A 118 -29.05 4.88 -6.29
C GLN A 118 -30.44 5.27 -6.78
N VAL A 119 -30.80 6.55 -6.73
CA VAL A 119 -32.07 7.03 -7.29
C VAL A 119 -32.05 6.81 -8.81
N PRO A 120 -32.93 5.95 -9.38
CA PRO A 120 -32.95 5.71 -10.81
C PRO A 120 -33.24 7.03 -11.52
N ARG A 121 -32.37 7.42 -12.45
CA ARG A 121 -32.66 8.55 -13.36
C ARG A 121 -33.97 8.22 -14.07
N GLY A 122 -34.99 9.03 -13.81
CA GLY A 122 -36.38 8.80 -14.22
C GLY A 122 -36.48 8.26 -15.64
N GLY A 123 -37.31 7.23 -15.79
CA GLY A 123 -37.57 6.55 -17.05
C GLY A 123 -37.89 7.57 -18.14
N ARG A 124 -37.22 7.41 -19.29
CA ARG A 124 -37.53 8.12 -20.52
C ARG A 124 -39.02 7.87 -20.82
N GLU A 125 -39.87 8.87 -20.61
CA GLU A 125 -41.26 8.84 -21.02
C GLU A 125 -41.29 8.49 -22.52
N ARG A 126 -41.71 7.26 -22.82
CA ARG A 126 -42.04 6.87 -24.19
C ARG A 126 -43.41 7.48 -24.48
N ASN A 127 -43.39 8.71 -24.99
CA ASN A 127 -44.56 9.32 -25.59
C ASN A 127 -45.05 8.42 -26.74
N ARG A 128 -46.35 8.17 -26.72
CA ARG A 128 -47.09 7.29 -27.62
C ARG A 128 -47.85 8.11 -28.64
#